data_AF-A0A0S2S5J4-F1
#
_entry.id   AF-A0A0S2S5J4-F1
#
_cell.length_a   1.000
_cell.length_b   1.000
_cell.length_c   1.000
_cell.angle_alpha   90.00
_cell.angle_beta   90.00
_cell.angle_gamma   90.00
#
_symmetry.space_group_name_H-M   'P 1'
#
loop_
_entity.id
_entity.type
_entity.pdbx_description
1 polymer ?
#
loop_
_entity_poly.entity_id
_entity_poly.type
_entity_poly.pdbx_seq_one_letter_code
_entity_poly.pdbx_strand_id
1 'polypeptide(L)'
;MNSFIDLIKKAQQRDARAIATIIDKFNPKIQKSLIQTKPQDRNDLRQEVSLKLIEAIYRYDLKSVPGFWEFVNKKNEETGN
;
A
#
# COMPACT_ATOMS: atom_id res chain seq x y z
N MET A 1 13.65 -12.92 -0.26
CA MET A 1 12.52 -12.17 -0.85
C MET A 1 11.84 -11.44 0.30
N ASN A 2 11.79 -10.10 0.31
CA ASN A 2 11.11 -9.37 1.41
C ASN A 2 9.59 -9.46 1.21
N SER A 3 8.83 -9.76 2.27
CA SER A 3 7.37 -9.68 2.23
C SER A 3 6.94 -8.25 1.95
N PHE A 4 5.75 -8.07 1.37
CA PHE A 4 5.17 -6.73 1.22
C PHE A 4 5.03 -6.03 2.58
N ILE A 5 4.70 -6.78 3.64
CA ILE A 5 4.68 -6.27 5.01
C ILE A 5 6.06 -5.78 5.48
N ASP A 6 7.13 -6.49 5.12
CA ASP A 6 8.49 -6.07 5.48
C ASP A 6 8.90 -4.79 4.73
N LEU A 7 8.46 -4.64 3.48
CA LEU A 7 8.67 -3.41 2.72
C LEU A 7 7.93 -2.22 3.34
N ILE A 8 6.68 -2.41 3.79
CA ILE A 8 5.92 -1.37 4.49
C ILE A 8 6.63 -0.98 5.80
N LYS A 9 7.08 -1.96 6.60
CA LYS A 9 7.87 -1.70 7.82
C LYS A 9 9.11 -0.86 7.55
N LYS A 10 9.91 -1.22 6.55
CA LYS A 10 11.13 -0.48 6.16
C LYS A 10 10.80 0.93 5.65
N ALA A 11 9.75 1.07 4.84
CA ALA A 11 9.31 2.37 4.33
C ALA A 11 8.86 3.32 5.46
N GLN A 12 8.14 2.79 6.47
CA GLN A 12 7.76 3.55 7.66
C GLN A 12 8.97 3.98 8.50
N GLN A 13 10.08 3.22 8.44
CA GLN A 13 11.39 3.59 9.01
C GLN A 13 12.20 4.55 8.12
N ARG A 14 11.56 5.23 7.15
CA ARG A 14 12.18 6.18 6.22
C ARG A 14 13.20 5.57 5.24
N ASP A 15 13.13 4.26 4.96
CA ASP A 15 13.92 3.64 3.89
C ASP A 15 13.37 4.05 2.51
N ALA A 16 14.04 4.99 1.86
CA ALA A 16 13.67 5.49 0.53
C ALA A 16 13.65 4.38 -0.54
N ARG A 17 14.51 3.36 -0.42
CA ARG A 17 14.55 2.23 -1.37
C ARG A 17 13.31 1.35 -1.20
N ALA A 18 12.85 1.16 0.04
CA ALA A 18 11.61 0.44 0.29
C ALA A 18 10.40 1.18 -0.29
N ILE A 19 10.34 2.51 -0.13
CA ILE A 19 9.30 3.35 -0.73
C ILE A 19 9.31 3.24 -2.26
N ALA A 20 10.47 3.41 -2.89
CA ALA A 20 10.61 3.28 -4.34
C ALA A 20 10.19 1.89 -4.83
N THR A 21 10.62 0.83 -4.14
CA THR A 21 10.23 -0.55 -4.47
C THR A 21 8.72 -0.77 -4.39
N ILE A 22 8.04 -0.16 -3.41
CA ILE A 22 6.59 -0.23 -3.31
C ILE A 22 5.95 0.50 -4.49
N ILE A 23 6.36 1.74 -4.78
CA ILE A 23 5.84 2.52 -5.92
C ILE A 23 6.00 1.75 -7.24
N ASP A 24 7.17 1.16 -7.48
CA ASP A 24 7.45 0.36 -8.68
C ASP A 24 6.53 -0.85 -8.79
N LYS A 25 6.22 -1.52 -7.68
CA LYS A 25 5.25 -2.63 -7.64
C LYS A 25 3.83 -2.18 -8.01
N PHE A 26 3.45 -0.94 -7.67
CA PHE A 26 2.13 -0.38 -8.04
C PHE A 26 2.12 0.27 -9.43
N ASN A 27 3.27 0.55 -10.03
CA ASN A 27 3.38 1.21 -11.32
C ASN A 27 2.50 0.58 -12.42
N PRO A 28 2.39 -0.77 -12.59
CA PRO A 28 1.51 -1.36 -13.60
C PRO A 28 0.03 -0.97 -13.45
N LYS A 29 -0.44 -0.77 -12.22
CA LYS A 29 -1.81 -0.31 -11.94
C LYS A 29 -1.93 1.20 -12.15
N ILE A 30 -0.95 1.97 -11.70
CA ILE A 30 -0.92 3.44 -11.89
C ILE A 30 -0.97 3.77 -13.39
N GLN A 31 -0.11 3.15 -14.21
CA GLN A 31 -0.09 3.40 -15.66
C GLN A 31 -1.43 3.11 -16.33
N LYS A 32 -2.09 2.01 -15.96
CA LYS A 32 -3.43 1.66 -16.47
C LYS A 32 -4.52 2.66 -16.08
N SER A 33 -4.37 3.36 -14.97
CA SER A 33 -5.27 4.44 -14.58
C SER A 33 -4.95 5.74 -15.31
N LEU A 34 -3.66 6.06 -15.51
CA LEU A 34 -3.22 7.29 -16.19
C LEU A 34 -3.68 7.37 -17.64
N ILE A 35 -3.78 6.23 -18.35
CA ILE A 35 -4.26 6.23 -19.75
C ILE A 35 -5.71 6.71 -19.88
N GLN A 36 -6.50 6.67 -18.80
CA GLN A 36 -7.89 7.15 -18.75
C GLN A 36 -7.98 8.67 -18.54
N THR A 37 -6.83 9.35 -18.42
CA THR A 37 -6.70 10.80 -18.25
C THR A 37 -6.05 11.43 -19.48
N LYS A 38 -6.29 12.74 -19.68
CA LYS A 38 -5.70 13.52 -20.77
C LYS A 38 -4.17 13.48 -20.70
N PRO A 39 -3.45 13.35 -21.83
CA PRO A 39 -1.99 13.19 -21.85
C PRO A 39 -1.22 14.23 -21.04
N GLN A 40 -1.64 15.50 -21.10
CA GLN A 40 -0.99 16.60 -20.39
C GLN A 40 -1.06 16.47 -18.86
N ASP A 41 -2.12 15.87 -18.33
CA ASP A 41 -2.33 15.77 -16.87
C ASP A 41 -1.69 14.49 -16.30
N ARG A 42 -1.22 13.57 -17.15
CA ARG A 42 -0.72 12.25 -16.72
C ARG A 42 0.49 12.33 -15.82
N ASN A 43 1.41 13.27 -16.08
CA ASN A 43 2.61 13.40 -15.28
C ASN A 43 2.30 13.90 -13.86
N ASP A 44 1.43 14.90 -13.75
CA ASP A 44 1.02 15.47 -12.47
C ASP A 44 0.18 14.46 -11.68
N LEU A 45 -0.77 13.79 -12.35
CA LEU A 45 -1.57 12.75 -11.73
C LEU A 45 -0.70 11.56 -11.25
N ARG A 46 0.35 11.20 -11.99
CA ARG A 46 1.31 10.18 -11.55
C ARG A 46 1.99 10.60 -10.24
N GLN A 47 2.41 11.85 -10.14
CA GLN A 47 3.05 12.37 -8.93
C GLN A 47 2.08 12.39 -7.75
N GLU A 48 0.85 12.88 -7.96
CA GLU A 48 -0.19 12.91 -6.93
C GLU A 48 -0.51 11.50 -6.41
N VAL A 49 -0.72 10.53 -7.31
CA VAL A 49 -0.99 9.14 -6.92
C VAL A 49 0.20 8.54 -6.14
N SER A 50 1.43 8.90 -6.52
CA SER A 50 2.64 8.44 -5.82
C SER A 50 2.71 9.04 -4.41
N LEU A 51 2.39 10.33 -4.24
CA LEU A 51 2.30 10.98 -2.94
C LEU A 51 1.22 10.35 -2.06
N LYS A 52 0.03 10.07 -2.61
CA LYS A 52 -1.05 9.39 -1.90
C LYS A 52 -0.66 7.98 -1.46
N LEU A 53 0.10 7.26 -2.28
CA LEU A 53 0.62 5.95 -1.91
C LEU A 53 1.61 6.07 -0.73
N ILE A 54 2.51 7.05 -0.75
CA ILE A 54 3.43 7.33 0.36
C ILE A 54 2.67 7.68 1.64
N GLU A 55 1.67 8.57 1.55
CA GLU A 55 0.79 8.91 2.68
C GLU A 55 0.10 7.67 3.25
N ALA A 56 -0.43 6.80 2.39
CA ALA A 56 -1.08 5.55 2.79
C ALA A 56 -0.11 4.61 3.50
N ILE A 57 1.13 4.47 3.01
CA ILE A 57 2.17 3.65 3.65
C ILE A 57 2.44 4.15 5.08
N TYR A 58 2.58 5.46 5.28
CA TYR A 58 2.84 6.03 6.61
C TYR A 58 1.64 5.94 7.55
N ARG A 59 0.42 5.99 7.03
CA ARG A 59 -0.82 5.87 7.82
C ARG A 59 -1.20 4.43 8.13
N TYR A 60 -0.64 3.46 7.41
CA TYR A 60 -1.01 2.06 7.55
C TYR A 60 -0.62 1.53 8.93
N ASP A 61 -1.62 1.17 9.74
CA ASP A 61 -1.38 0.57 11.05
C ASP A 61 -1.08 -0.92 10.89
N LEU A 62 0.20 -1.28 11.06
CA LEU A 62 0.65 -2.67 11.04
C LEU A 62 0.30 -3.44 12.32
N LYS A 63 -0.04 -2.75 13.41
CA LYS A 63 -0.31 -3.37 14.71
C LYS A 63 -1.75 -3.85 14.83
N SER A 64 -2.68 -3.18 14.15
CA SER A 64 -4.11 -3.52 14.16
C SER A 64 -4.50 -4.58 13.13
N VAL A 65 -3.56 -5.08 12.32
CA VAL A 65 -3.84 -6.12 11.32
C VAL A 65 -3.79 -7.47 12.02
N PRO A 66 -4.94 -8.14 12.24
CA PRO A 66 -4.94 -9.44 12.89
C PRO A 66 -4.19 -10.45 12.01
N GLY A 67 -3.43 -11.34 12.65
CA GLY A 67 -2.95 -12.55 11.99
C GLY A 67 -4.11 -13.39 11.46
N PHE A 68 -3.85 -14.30 10.51
CA PHE A 68 -4.89 -15.14 9.92
C PHE A 68 -5.74 -15.86 10.99
N TRP A 69 -5.11 -16.43 12.00
CA TRP A 69 -5.82 -17.11 13.10
C TRP A 69 -6.55 -16.15 14.03
N GLU A 70 -5.99 -14.98 14.31
CA GLU A 70 -6.67 -13.94 15.11
C GLU A 70 -7.93 -13.45 14.38
N PHE A 71 -7.87 -13.32 13.05
CA PHE A 71 -9.02 -12.97 12.22
C PHE A 71 -10.09 -14.06 12.24
N VAL A 72 -9.70 -15.33 12.06
CA VAL A 72 -10.63 -16.49 12.10
C VAL A 72 -11.30 -16.60 13.47
N ASN A 73 -10.53 -16.47 14.55
CA ASN A 73 -11.06 -16.54 15.91
C ASN A 73 -12.03 -15.38 16.19
N LYS A 74 -11.66 -14.15 15.85
CA LYS A 74 -12.54 -12.98 16.01
C LYS A 74 -13.84 -13.13 15.23
N LYS A 75 -13.77 -13.65 14.00
CA LYS A 75 -14.96 -13.91 13.19
C LYS A 75 -15.86 -14.99 13.81
N ASN A 76 -15.28 -16.06 14.34
CA ASN A 76 -16.04 -17.13 14.99
C ASN A 76 -16.71 -16.64 16.28
N GLU A 77 -16.04 -15.78 17.06
CA GLU A 77 -16.60 -15.11 18.24
C GLU A 77 -17.75 -14.15 17.89
N GLU A 78 -17.67 -13.44 16.76
CA GLU A 78 -18.74 -12.56 16.26
C GLU A 78 -19.96 -13.33 15.69
N THR A 79 -19.78 -14.58 15.26
CA THR A 79 -20.87 -15.46 14.78
C THR A 79 -21.38 -16.46 15.83
N GLY A 80 -20.85 -16.43 17.04
CA GLY A 80 -21.18 -17.37 18.12
C GLY A 80 -22.28 -16.86 19.05
N ASN A 81 -23.53 -17.23 18.71
CA ASN A 81 -24.48 -17.81 19.66
C ASN A 81 -24.35 -19.34 19.52
#